data_AF-A0A495MIE5-F1
#
_entry.id   AF-A0A495MIE5-F1
#
_cell.length_a   1.000
_cell.length_b   1.000
_cell.length_c   1.000
_cell.angle_alpha   90.00
_cell.angle_beta   90.00
_cell.angle_gamma   90.00
#
_symmetry.space_group_name_H-M   'P 1'
#
loop_
_entity.id
_entity.type
_entity.pdbx_description
1 polymer ?
#
loop_
_entity_poly.entity_id
_entity_poly.type
_entity_poly.pdbx_seq_one_letter_code
_entity_poly.pdbx_strand_id
1 'polypeptide(L)'
;MSLFLKNYGVGKDEESFKVAFQIPINCEYTTYLDPYDVNIIAVTLKPYEKDPSPEFVLYEESYTCIDNVLTVDFELPDGNSNGGGGLGDPVTKKPRLRIDDLKMD
;
A
#
# COMPACT_ATOMS: atom_id res chain seq x y z
N MET A 1 -6.05 8.76 10.07
CA MET A 1 -6.41 8.37 8.69
C MET A 1 -5.30 8.85 7.78
N SER A 2 -4.81 8.04 6.84
CA SER A 2 -3.72 8.45 5.95
C SER A 2 -4.14 9.59 5.02
N LEU A 3 -3.23 10.51 4.71
CA LEU A 3 -3.41 11.52 3.65
C LEU A 3 -3.11 10.97 2.25
N PHE A 4 -2.51 9.79 2.17
CA PHE A 4 -2.02 9.19 0.92
C PHE A 4 -2.82 7.95 0.51
N LEU A 5 -3.74 7.49 1.36
CA LEU A 5 -4.57 6.32 1.12
C LEU A 5 -5.97 6.52 1.71
N LYS A 6 -7.00 6.54 0.87
CA LYS A 6 -8.38 6.82 1.30
C LYS A 6 -9.28 5.58 1.29
N ASN A 7 -9.25 4.80 0.22
CA ASN A 7 -9.99 3.55 0.07
C ASN A 7 -9.04 2.48 -0.44
N TYR A 8 -9.10 1.29 0.14
CA TYR A 8 -8.40 0.12 -0.36
C TYR A 8 -9.19 -1.14 -0.04
N GLY A 9 -9.05 -2.15 -0.87
CA GLY A 9 -9.74 -3.42 -0.72
C GLY A 9 -9.11 -4.48 -1.61
N VAL A 10 -9.49 -5.73 -1.34
CA VAL A 10 -9.04 -6.87 -2.13
C VAL A 10 -10.25 -7.64 -2.62
N GLY A 11 -10.26 -7.87 -3.93
CA GLY A 11 -11.10 -8.86 -4.58
C GLY A 11 -10.29 -10.10 -4.91
N LYS A 12 -10.98 -11.17 -5.23
CA LYS A 12 -10.39 -12.41 -5.71
C LYS A 12 -11.11 -12.82 -6.98
N ASP A 13 -10.33 -13.19 -7.99
CA ASP A 13 -10.77 -13.81 -9.24
C ASP A 13 -10.31 -15.29 -9.26
N GLU A 14 -10.68 -16.06 -10.29
CA GLU A 14 -10.46 -17.52 -10.34
C GLU A 14 -8.99 -17.95 -10.13
N GLU A 15 -8.04 -17.17 -10.65
CA GLU A 15 -6.60 -17.49 -10.59
C GLU A 15 -5.74 -16.39 -9.93
N SER A 16 -6.35 -15.29 -9.48
CA SER A 16 -5.62 -14.10 -8.98
C SER A 16 -6.34 -13.39 -7.84
N PHE A 17 -5.58 -12.58 -7.11
CA PHE A 17 -6.10 -11.58 -6.20
C PHE A 17 -5.97 -10.20 -6.83
N LYS A 18 -6.99 -9.36 -6.63
CA LYS A 18 -7.03 -8.00 -7.15
C LYS A 18 -7.03 -7.02 -5.98
N VAL A 19 -6.04 -6.15 -5.90
CA VAL A 19 -5.98 -5.08 -4.90
C VAL A 19 -6.43 -3.78 -5.56
N ALA A 20 -7.52 -3.20 -5.06
CA ALA A 20 -7.99 -1.89 -5.49
C ALA A 20 -7.65 -0.86 -4.42
N PHE A 21 -7.05 0.28 -4.78
CA PHE A 21 -6.66 1.31 -3.83
C PHE A 21 -6.67 2.72 -4.43
N GLN A 22 -6.87 3.73 -3.59
CA GLN A 22 -6.96 5.13 -4.00
C GLN A 22 -5.85 5.96 -3.36
N ILE A 23 -5.03 6.60 -4.21
CA ILE A 23 -3.98 7.55 -3.81
C ILE A 23 -4.22 8.94 -4.45
N PRO A 24 -3.63 10.02 -3.94
CA PRO A 24 -3.76 11.35 -4.53
C PRO A 24 -3.27 11.42 -5.98
N ILE A 25 -3.90 12.24 -6.83
CA ILE A 25 -3.55 12.37 -8.27
C ILE A 25 -2.11 12.85 -8.54
N ASN A 26 -1.53 13.55 -7.57
CA ASN A 26 -0.15 14.05 -7.62
C ASN A 26 0.85 13.11 -6.93
N CYS A 27 0.42 11.90 -6.58
CA CYS A 27 1.30 10.81 -6.15
C CYS A 27 1.54 9.83 -7.30
N GLU A 28 2.56 9.00 -7.11
CA GLU A 28 2.86 7.82 -7.91
C GLU A 28 3.06 6.62 -6.97
N TYR A 29 3.07 5.41 -7.52
CA TYR A 29 3.35 4.22 -6.75
C TYR A 29 4.26 3.24 -7.49
N THR A 30 4.92 2.39 -6.73
CA THR A 30 5.70 1.25 -7.23
C THR A 30 5.33 -0.01 -6.45
N THR A 31 5.56 -1.17 -7.06
CA THR A 31 5.29 -2.47 -6.45
C THR A 31 6.54 -3.34 -6.42
N TYR A 32 6.78 -4.03 -5.31
CA TYR A 32 7.86 -5.03 -5.20
C TYR A 32 7.53 -6.10 -4.15
N LEU A 33 8.19 -7.25 -4.25
CA LEU A 33 8.13 -8.29 -3.23
C LEU A 33 9.26 -8.06 -2.23
N ASP A 34 8.93 -8.03 -0.94
CA ASP A 34 9.95 -7.93 0.12
C ASP A 34 10.59 -9.30 0.44
N PRO A 35 11.67 -9.34 1.25
CA PRO A 35 12.34 -10.60 1.61
C PRO A 35 11.50 -11.58 2.46
N TYR A 36 10.29 -11.20 2.86
CA TYR A 36 9.36 -12.00 3.67
C TYR A 36 8.11 -12.40 2.87
N ASP A 37 8.20 -12.36 1.53
CA ASP A 37 7.12 -12.68 0.59
C ASP A 37 5.87 -11.80 0.75
N VAL A 38 6.06 -10.54 1.19
CA VAL A 38 4.99 -9.54 1.25
C VAL A 38 5.02 -8.65 0.01
N ASN A 39 3.87 -8.49 -0.64
CA ASN A 39 3.72 -7.56 -1.76
C ASN A 39 3.64 -6.13 -1.22
N ILE A 40 4.60 -5.29 -1.57
CA ILE A 40 4.64 -3.90 -1.14
C ILE A 40 4.08 -3.00 -2.24
N ILE A 41 3.19 -2.07 -1.86
CA ILE A 41 2.74 -0.95 -2.69
C ILE A 41 3.30 0.33 -2.07
N ALA A 42 4.40 0.85 -2.61
CA ALA A 42 5.04 2.06 -2.11
C ALA A 42 4.51 3.29 -2.85
N VAL A 43 3.97 4.25 -2.11
CA VAL A 43 3.39 5.50 -2.61
C VAL A 43 4.36 6.65 -2.34
N THR A 44 4.60 7.48 -3.33
CA THR A 44 5.46 8.67 -3.23
C THR A 44 4.76 9.89 -3.83
N LEU A 45 5.08 11.08 -3.32
CA LEU A 45 4.75 12.32 -4.01
C LEU A 45 5.54 12.40 -5.31
N LYS A 46 4.90 12.87 -6.39
CA LYS A 46 5.62 13.18 -7.62
C LYS A 46 6.69 14.24 -7.35
N PRO A 47 7.77 14.29 -8.16
CA PRO A 47 8.80 15.31 -8.02
C PRO A 47 8.20 16.72 -7.97
N TYR A 48 8.73 17.57 -7.08
CA TYR A 48 8.33 18.97 -6.87
C TYR A 48 6.97 19.22 -6.20
N GLU A 49 6.19 18.17 -5.93
CA GLU A 49 4.97 18.26 -5.11
C GLU A 49 5.33 18.35 -3.62
N LYS A 50 4.56 19.13 -2.86
CA LYS A 50 4.79 19.33 -1.42
C LYS A 50 3.78 18.61 -0.55
N ASP A 51 2.51 18.63 -0.96
CA ASP A 51 1.39 18.09 -0.22
C ASP A 51 0.54 17.20 -1.13
N PRO A 52 -0.08 16.13 -0.60
CA PRO A 52 -0.99 15.29 -1.38
C PRO A 52 -2.24 16.08 -1.81
N SER A 53 -2.66 15.86 -3.06
CA SER A 53 -3.90 16.42 -3.58
C SER A 53 -5.12 15.92 -2.79
N PRO A 54 -6.16 16.74 -2.58
CA PRO A 54 -7.44 16.27 -2.04
C PRO A 54 -8.20 15.37 -3.04
N GLU A 55 -7.80 15.37 -4.32
CA GLU A 55 -8.35 14.50 -5.37
C GLU A 55 -7.59 13.19 -5.43
N PHE A 56 -8.34 12.09 -5.47
CA PHE A 56 -7.81 10.73 -5.47
C PHE A 56 -8.15 10.02 -6.78
N VAL A 57 -7.23 9.17 -7.23
CA VAL A 57 -7.40 8.28 -8.37
C VAL A 57 -7.37 6.83 -7.90
N LEU A 58 -8.18 5.98 -8.54
CA LEU A 58 -8.26 4.56 -8.27
C LEU A 58 -7.23 3.80 -9.12
N TYR A 59 -6.48 2.92 -8.46
CA TYR A 59 -5.58 1.96 -9.08
C TYR A 59 -5.99 0.54 -8.72
N GLU A 60 -5.66 -0.40 -9.60
CA GLU A 60 -5.97 -1.81 -9.46
C GLU A 60 -4.73 -2.63 -9.84
N GLU A 61 -4.27 -3.47 -8.91
CA GLU A 61 -3.13 -4.36 -9.10
C GLU A 61 -3.56 -5.82 -8.99
N SER A 62 -2.99 -6.67 -9.84
CA SER A 62 -3.31 -8.10 -9.88
C SER A 62 -2.10 -8.92 -9.43
N TYR A 63 -2.33 -9.80 -8.47
CA TYR A 63 -1.32 -10.69 -7.89
C TYR A 63 -1.71 -12.13 -8.16
N THR A 64 -0.73 -12.94 -8.55
CA THR A 64 -0.93 -14.38 -8.69
C THR A 64 -1.22 -15.00 -7.33
N CYS A 65 -2.15 -15.95 -7.29
CA CYS A 65 -2.46 -16.70 -6.08
C CYS A 65 -1.30 -17.65 -5.71
N ILE A 66 -0.68 -17.45 -4.54
CA ILE A 66 0.30 -18.39 -3.96
C ILE A 66 -0.28 -18.85 -2.62
N ASP A 67 -0.46 -20.16 -2.47
CA ASP A 67 -1.01 -20.80 -1.25
C ASP A 67 -2.35 -20.21 -0.76
N ASN A 68 -3.14 -19.61 -1.66
CA ASN A 68 -4.41 -18.94 -1.36
C ASN A 68 -4.31 -17.77 -0.38
N VAL A 69 -3.12 -17.22 -0.18
CA VAL A 69 -2.89 -16.09 0.72
C VAL A 69 -2.29 -14.94 -0.09
N LEU A 70 -2.82 -13.73 0.12
CA LEU A 70 -2.20 -12.51 -0.36
C LEU A 70 -1.91 -11.61 0.84
N THR A 71 -0.64 -11.29 1.05
CA THR A 71 -0.21 -10.27 2.00
C THR A 71 0.24 -9.03 1.24
N VAL A 72 -0.37 -7.89 1.54
CA VAL A 72 -0.05 -6.59 0.92
C VAL A 72 0.19 -5.55 2.01
N ASP A 73 1.35 -4.90 1.95
CA ASP A 73 1.69 -3.77 2.82
C ASP A 73 1.77 -2.48 1.99
N PHE A 74 1.21 -1.39 2.51
CA PHE A 74 1.27 -0.08 1.87
C PHE A 74 2.42 0.75 2.44
N GLU A 75 3.31 1.22 1.58
CA GLU A 75 4.37 2.15 1.94
C GLU A 75 4.02 3.63 1.62
N LEU A 76 3.28 4.30 2.51
CA LEU A 76 2.81 5.70 2.47
C LEU A 76 3.79 6.80 3.00
N PRO A 77 3.82 8.02 2.43
CA PRO A 77 4.69 9.12 2.92
C PRO A 77 4.27 9.82 4.22
N ASP A 78 3.08 9.55 4.74
CA ASP A 78 2.54 10.19 5.97
C ASP A 78 3.31 9.82 7.25
N GLY A 79 4.09 8.74 7.22
CA GLY A 79 4.95 8.30 8.33
C GLY A 79 6.06 9.27 8.73
N ASN A 80 6.23 10.41 8.03
CA ASN A 80 7.27 11.40 8.32
C ASN A 80 6.79 12.65 9.09
N SER A 81 5.55 12.64 9.62
CA SER A 81 4.99 13.80 10.33
C SER A 81 5.42 13.84 11.82
N ASN A 82 6.61 14.39 12.06
CA ASN A 82 7.11 15.08 13.27
C ASN A 82 7.44 14.32 14.58
N GLY A 83 8.76 14.18 14.83
CA GLY A 83 9.38 14.80 16.02
C GLY A 83 10.37 13.97 16.84
N GLY A 84 11.68 14.26 16.72
CA GLY A 84 12.67 14.01 17.79
C GLY A 84 13.96 13.35 17.34
N GLY A 85 15.08 14.08 17.41
CA GLY A 85 16.41 13.52 17.23
C GLY A 85 16.66 12.36 18.19
N GLY A 86 16.98 11.20 17.66
CA GLY A 86 17.28 10.00 18.44
C GLY A 86 17.82 8.93 17.51
N LEU A 87 19.04 8.51 17.76
CA LEU A 87 19.71 7.42 17.07
C LEU A 87 18.88 6.12 17.21
N GLY A 88 18.51 5.52 16.08
CA GLY A 88 18.09 4.11 15.99
C GLY A 88 16.59 3.84 15.99
N ASP A 89 16.15 3.18 14.91
CA ASP A 89 14.94 2.35 14.73
C ASP A 89 13.54 2.97 14.62
N PRO A 90 12.61 2.28 13.91
CA PRO A 90 12.73 1.59 12.62
C PRO A 90 11.82 2.29 11.59
N VAL A 91 11.95 1.93 10.31
CA VAL A 91 10.97 2.25 9.26
C VAL A 91 9.56 2.07 9.83
N THR A 92 8.80 3.15 9.95
CA THR A 92 7.43 3.14 10.47
C THR A 92 6.65 2.18 9.60
N LYS A 93 6.45 0.93 10.07
CA LYS A 93 5.70 -0.08 9.33
C LYS A 93 4.23 0.33 9.38
N LYS A 94 3.76 0.73 8.20
CA LYS A 94 2.47 1.35 7.87
C LYS A 94 1.31 0.35 7.95
N PRO A 95 0.06 0.75 7.65
CA PRO A 95 -1.09 -0.16 7.73
C PRO A 95 -0.82 -1.42 6.92
N ARG A 96 -0.81 -2.56 7.61
CA ARG A 96 -0.70 -3.88 6.98
C ARG A 96 -2.08 -4.36 6.61
N LEU A 97 -2.30 -4.68 5.34
CA LEU A 97 -3.48 -5.42 4.93
C LEU A 97 -3.07 -6.89 4.79
N ARG A 98 -3.22 -7.61 5.90
CA ARG A 98 -3.03 -9.05 5.92
C ARG A 98 -4.38 -9.72 5.68
N ILE A 99 -4.49 -10.48 4.59
CA ILE A 99 -5.73 -11.18 4.24
C ILE A 99 -5.45 -12.68 4.28
N ASP A 100 -5.72 -13.25 5.46
CA ASP A 100 -5.55 -14.67 5.73
C ASP A 100 -6.82 -15.49 5.41
N ASP A 101 -7.96 -14.82 5.15
CA ASP A 101 -9.29 -15.42 5.38
C ASP A 101 -10.30 -15.20 4.23
N LEU A 102 -9.85 -14.86 3.01
CA LEU A 102 -10.72 -14.93 1.82
C LEU A 102 -10.98 -16.40 1.49
N LYS A 103 -11.91 -17.02 2.23
CA LYS A 103 -12.37 -18.40 2.01
C LYS A 103 -12.79 -18.57 0.54
N MET A 104 -12.23 -19.62 -0.09
CA MET A 104 -12.83 -20.26 -1.25
C MET A 104 -14.16 -20.87 -0.76
N ASP A 105 -15.28 -20.42 -1.29
CA ASP A 105 -16.46 -21.31 -1.35
C ASP A 105 -16.30 -22.27 -2.53
#